data_AF-A0A8J6IY69-F1
#
_entry.id   AF-A0A8J6IY69-F1
#
_cell.length_a   1.000
_cell.length_b   1.000
_cell.length_c   1.000
_cell.angle_alpha   90.00
_cell.angle_beta   90.00
_cell.angle_gamma   90.00
#
_symmetry.space_group_name_H-M   'P 1'
#
loop_
_entity.id
_entity.type
_entity.pdbx_description
1 polymer ?
#
loop_
_entity_poly.entity_id
_entity_poly.type
_entity_poly.pdbx_seq_one_letter_code
_entity_poly.pdbx_strand_id
1 'polypeptide(L)'
;MDLLHLLLFTFFDMIVISNQDFGENEVEYFGKLKRKIAELVDRQGEIRDELLQDINAMILTQYVIQVKDIVIEPLRVEAYLYVDGRFEDKFIHRPNKKAPYGACQRNRFGQLYVHPGYSGVDIVLSLEETYAYSCLIKNSRISVGGKVVEPFAKQYGVAIFLKKIGFQIGDNQVVLKKREYPREDIVFNTVRKGLLSIKERPDFSKAEQNQFNARPIASLIELKEHTSSQFNFETGYGGDWIVIQYLKKAKEENPNITTNQLNQLRKELYPNGSKNLLEKEFGKI
;
A
#
# COMPACT_ATOMS: atom_id res chain seq x y z
N MET A 1 -1.34 -52.29 6.52
CA MET A 1 -0.81 -51.19 5.70
C MET A 1 -1.58 -49.96 6.08
N ASP A 2 -0.97 -49.11 6.90
CA ASP A 2 -1.65 -48.05 7.64
C ASP A 2 -2.01 -46.85 6.77
N LEU A 3 -3.23 -46.35 7.00
CA LEU A 3 -3.78 -45.09 6.45
C LEU A 3 -2.92 -43.85 6.76
N LEU A 4 -1.93 -43.97 7.66
CA LEU A 4 -1.00 -42.91 8.02
C LEU A 4 0.07 -42.63 6.94
N HIS A 5 0.31 -43.56 6.00
CA HIS A 5 1.26 -43.35 4.89
C HIS A 5 0.64 -42.69 3.66
N LEU A 6 -0.69 -42.64 3.54
CA LEU A 6 -1.37 -41.97 2.42
C LEU A 6 -1.57 -40.47 2.66
N LEU A 7 -1.51 -40.01 3.91
CA LEU A 7 -1.67 -38.59 4.30
C LEU A 7 -0.35 -37.81 4.37
N LEU A 8 0.80 -38.48 4.41
CA LEU A 8 2.10 -37.80 4.30
C LEU A 8 2.50 -37.46 2.86
N PHE A 9 1.86 -38.07 1.85
CA PHE A 9 2.17 -37.83 0.43
C PHE A 9 1.45 -36.61 -0.16
N THR A 10 0.47 -36.00 0.53
CA THR A 10 -0.30 -34.87 -0.04
C THR A 10 0.09 -33.50 0.50
N PHE A 11 1.07 -33.40 1.40
CA PHE A 11 1.53 -32.11 1.94
C PHE A 11 2.86 -31.61 1.38
N PHE A 12 3.64 -32.47 0.71
CA PHE A 12 4.95 -32.10 0.16
C PHE A 12 4.93 -31.69 -1.32
N ASP A 13 3.87 -32.02 -2.07
CA ASP A 13 3.81 -31.80 -3.52
C ASP A 13 3.12 -30.49 -3.96
N MET A 14 2.85 -29.55 -3.04
CA MET A 14 2.21 -28.26 -3.39
C MET A 14 3.07 -27.02 -3.12
N ILE A 15 4.38 -27.17 -3.01
CA ILE A 15 5.34 -26.07 -3.14
C ILE A 15 6.56 -26.58 -3.93
N VAL A 16 6.37 -26.86 -5.22
CA VAL A 16 7.46 -26.75 -6.20
C VAL A 16 7.35 -25.36 -6.81
N ILE A 17 7.73 -24.36 -6.02
CA ILE A 17 8.18 -23.10 -6.60
C ILE A 17 9.52 -23.46 -7.23
N SER A 18 9.61 -23.29 -8.55
CA SER A 18 10.86 -23.48 -9.28
C SER A 18 11.99 -22.74 -8.56
N ASN A 19 12.95 -23.49 -8.04
CA ASN A 19 14.21 -22.98 -7.52
C ASN A 19 14.97 -22.29 -8.67
N GLN A 20 14.65 -21.01 -8.90
CA GLN A 20 15.66 -20.05 -9.30
C GLN A 20 16.32 -19.60 -8.00
N ASP A 21 17.64 -19.71 -7.93
CA ASP A 21 18.49 -19.38 -6.77
C ASP A 21 18.08 -18.06 -6.10
N PHE A 22 17.26 -18.16 -5.06
CA PHE A 22 17.11 -17.13 -4.05
C PHE A 22 17.77 -17.70 -2.79
N GLY A 23 18.91 -17.13 -2.41
CA GLY A 23 19.64 -17.57 -1.23
C GLY A 23 18.72 -17.64 -0.01
N GLU A 24 18.91 -18.67 0.83
CA GLU A 24 18.05 -19.01 1.98
C GLU A 24 17.74 -17.81 2.91
N ASN A 25 18.58 -16.77 2.92
CA ASN A 25 18.37 -15.51 3.65
C ASN A 25 17.24 -14.60 3.10
N GLU A 26 16.86 -14.66 1.82
CA GLU A 26 15.78 -13.81 1.27
C GLU A 26 14.38 -14.31 1.61
N VAL A 27 14.23 -15.62 1.83
CA VAL A 27 12.95 -16.27 2.18
C VAL A 27 12.47 -15.81 3.57
N GLU A 28 13.39 -15.53 4.49
CA GLU A 28 13.07 -15.04 5.83
C GLU A 28 12.81 -13.52 5.86
N TYR A 29 13.51 -12.73 5.04
CA TYR A 29 13.49 -11.27 5.11
C TYR A 29 12.13 -10.66 4.70
N PHE A 30 11.54 -11.16 3.61
CA PHE A 30 10.22 -10.71 3.13
C PHE A 30 9.08 -11.69 3.45
N GLY A 31 9.36 -12.79 4.16
CA GLY A 31 8.44 -13.93 4.29
C GLY A 31 7.03 -13.53 4.74
N LYS A 32 6.89 -12.65 5.73
CA LYS A 32 5.58 -12.17 6.20
C LYS A 32 4.83 -11.34 5.13
N LEU A 33 5.53 -10.46 4.42
CA LEU A 33 4.93 -9.62 3.38
C LEU A 33 4.49 -10.46 2.18
N LYS A 34 5.37 -11.34 1.70
CA LYS A 34 5.06 -12.27 0.60
C LYS A 34 3.88 -13.18 0.95
N ARG A 35 3.80 -13.70 2.19
CA ARG A 35 2.65 -14.50 2.66
C ARG A 35 1.33 -13.72 2.62
N LYS A 36 1.30 -12.47 3.10
CA LYS A 36 0.09 -11.64 3.01
C LYS A 36 -0.32 -11.34 1.58
N ILE A 37 0.66 -11.12 0.69
CA ILE A 37 0.39 -10.92 -0.73
C ILE A 37 -0.18 -12.20 -1.35
N ALA A 38 0.38 -13.37 -1.03
CA ALA A 38 -0.14 -14.65 -1.50
C ALA A 38 -1.57 -14.92 -0.98
N GLU A 39 -1.85 -14.63 0.30
CA GLU A 39 -3.21 -14.70 0.86
C GLU A 39 -4.17 -13.74 0.13
N LEU A 40 -3.75 -12.51 -0.14
CA LEU A 40 -4.55 -11.52 -0.86
C LEU A 40 -4.98 -12.00 -2.24
N VAL A 41 -4.09 -12.67 -2.98
CA VAL A 41 -4.38 -13.11 -4.36
C VAL A 41 -4.81 -14.57 -4.46
N ASP A 42 -4.90 -15.29 -3.35
CA ASP A 42 -5.27 -16.70 -3.32
C ASP A 42 -6.60 -16.94 -4.07
N ARG A 43 -6.65 -17.97 -4.91
CA ARG A 43 -7.72 -18.18 -5.89
C ARG A 43 -9.08 -18.49 -5.27
N GLN A 44 -9.11 -18.93 -4.02
CA GLN A 44 -10.34 -19.36 -3.34
C GLN A 44 -10.96 -18.26 -2.47
N GLY A 45 -10.23 -17.18 -2.17
CA GLY A 45 -10.69 -16.08 -1.32
C GLY A 45 -11.39 -14.95 -2.07
N GLU A 46 -12.15 -14.13 -1.35
CA GLU A 46 -12.51 -12.78 -1.81
C GLU A 46 -11.36 -11.81 -1.50
N ILE A 47 -11.15 -10.82 -2.37
CA ILE A 47 -10.15 -9.79 -2.13
C ILE A 47 -10.72 -8.75 -1.15
N ARG A 48 -10.11 -8.73 0.04
CA ARG A 48 -10.51 -7.93 1.20
C ARG A 48 -9.68 -6.65 1.31
N ASP A 49 -10.34 -5.53 1.61
CA ASP A 49 -9.65 -4.24 1.79
C ASP A 49 -8.70 -4.28 2.98
N GLU A 50 -9.01 -5.05 4.02
CA GLU A 50 -8.21 -5.20 5.23
C GLU A 50 -6.82 -5.79 4.92
N LEU A 51 -6.73 -6.72 3.97
CA LEU A 51 -5.44 -7.28 3.54
C LEU A 51 -4.60 -6.26 2.77
N LEU A 52 -5.22 -5.46 1.90
CA LEU A 52 -4.55 -4.35 1.22
C LEU A 52 -4.05 -3.30 2.22
N GLN A 53 -4.87 -2.97 3.21
CA GLN A 53 -4.53 -2.04 4.29
C GLN A 53 -3.38 -2.56 5.16
N ASP A 54 -3.40 -3.84 5.54
CA ASP A 54 -2.33 -4.48 6.29
C ASP A 54 -1.01 -4.45 5.51
N ILE A 55 -1.05 -4.74 4.21
CA ILE A 55 0.13 -4.70 3.35
C ILE A 55 0.65 -3.27 3.23
N ASN A 56 -0.22 -2.28 2.99
CA ASN A 56 0.17 -0.87 2.99
C ASN A 56 0.82 -0.47 4.32
N ALA A 57 0.24 -0.87 5.46
CA ALA A 57 0.79 -0.60 6.78
C ALA A 57 2.18 -1.21 6.95
N MET A 58 2.40 -2.45 6.49
CA MET A 58 3.73 -3.06 6.46
C MET A 58 4.70 -2.25 5.60
N ILE A 59 4.31 -1.85 4.38
CA ILE A 59 5.16 -1.04 3.49
C ILE A 59 5.59 0.27 4.16
N LEU A 60 4.67 0.95 4.85
CA LEU A 60 4.95 2.23 5.50
C LEU A 60 5.79 2.08 6.79
N THR A 61 5.60 1.00 7.56
CA THR A 61 6.21 0.84 8.88
C THR A 61 7.45 -0.05 8.91
N GLN A 62 7.55 -1.03 8.03
CA GLN A 62 8.58 -2.07 8.08
C GLN A 62 9.54 -2.02 6.92
N TYR A 63 9.27 -1.23 5.88
CA TYR A 63 10.10 -1.17 4.69
C TYR A 63 10.51 0.26 4.33
N VAL A 64 11.56 0.33 3.52
CA VAL A 64 12.07 1.54 2.85
C VAL A 64 12.49 1.17 1.44
N ILE A 65 12.67 2.18 0.60
CA ILE A 65 13.34 2.03 -0.68
C ILE A 65 14.78 2.50 -0.49
N GLN A 66 15.73 1.63 -0.82
CA GLN A 66 17.16 1.93 -0.70
C GLN A 66 17.85 1.84 -2.06
N VAL A 67 18.47 2.94 -2.45
CA VAL A 67 19.24 3.06 -3.69
C VAL A 67 20.57 3.71 -3.33
N LYS A 68 21.68 2.95 -3.38
CA LYS A 68 23.00 3.43 -2.91
C LYS A 68 22.90 3.89 -1.44
N ASP A 69 23.36 5.11 -1.14
CA ASP A 69 23.33 5.78 0.17
C ASP A 69 22.03 6.56 0.43
N ILE A 70 21.03 6.42 -0.46
CA ILE A 70 19.75 7.10 -0.39
C ILE A 70 18.70 6.17 0.22
N VAL A 71 17.93 6.70 1.15
CA VAL A 71 16.77 6.06 1.74
C VAL A 71 15.55 6.91 1.43
N ILE A 72 14.57 6.32 0.75
CA ILE A 72 13.25 6.90 0.54
C ILE A 72 12.28 6.14 1.44
N GLU A 73 11.69 6.85 2.39
CA GLU A 73 10.74 6.34 3.35
C GLU A 73 9.32 6.71 2.90
N PRO A 74 8.51 5.76 2.42
CA PRO A 74 7.14 6.05 2.04
C PRO A 74 6.33 6.54 3.25
N LEU A 75 5.61 7.64 3.08
CA LEU A 75 4.72 8.23 4.10
C LEU A 75 3.25 8.13 3.73
N ARG A 76 2.96 8.00 2.42
CA ARG A 76 1.63 7.68 1.92
C ARG A 76 1.73 6.84 0.66
N VAL A 77 0.98 5.75 0.63
CA VAL A 77 0.87 4.85 -0.51
C VAL A 77 -0.57 4.63 -0.94
N GLU A 78 -0.78 4.36 -2.22
CA GLU A 78 -2.07 3.97 -2.79
C GLU A 78 -1.92 2.59 -3.44
N ALA A 79 -2.75 1.62 -3.03
CA ALA A 79 -2.74 0.28 -3.62
C ALA A 79 -3.45 0.26 -4.98
N TYR A 80 -2.88 -0.49 -5.92
CA TYR A 80 -3.46 -0.81 -7.22
C TYR A 80 -3.26 -2.31 -7.49
N LEU A 81 -4.36 -3.06 -7.56
CA LEU A 81 -4.35 -4.51 -7.72
C LEU A 81 -5.23 -4.91 -8.91
N TYR A 82 -4.69 -5.70 -9.82
CA TYR A 82 -5.44 -6.31 -10.92
C TYR A 82 -5.27 -7.82 -10.87
N VAL A 83 -6.37 -8.51 -10.57
CA VAL A 83 -6.54 -9.96 -10.67
C VAL A 83 -7.70 -10.23 -11.62
N ASP A 84 -7.38 -10.84 -12.75
CA ASP A 84 -8.34 -11.06 -13.83
C ASP A 84 -9.57 -11.85 -13.35
N GLY A 85 -10.77 -11.36 -13.68
CA GLY A 85 -12.04 -11.97 -13.29
C GLY A 85 -12.38 -11.93 -11.80
N ARG A 86 -11.57 -11.28 -10.96
CA ARG A 86 -11.78 -11.24 -9.49
C ARG A 86 -11.71 -9.84 -8.88
N PHE A 87 -10.68 -9.08 -9.22
CA PHE A 87 -10.49 -7.72 -8.73
C PHE A 87 -9.77 -6.92 -9.80
N GLU A 88 -10.56 -6.34 -10.69
CA GLU A 88 -10.05 -5.67 -11.88
C GLU A 88 -9.93 -4.17 -11.63
N ASP A 89 -9.00 -3.75 -10.76
CA ASP A 89 -8.72 -2.33 -10.60
C ASP A 89 -7.95 -1.81 -11.81
N LYS A 90 -8.71 -1.43 -12.83
CA LYS A 90 -8.21 -0.91 -14.10
C LYS A 90 -7.63 0.52 -13.98
N PHE A 91 -7.53 1.10 -12.77
CA PHE A 91 -6.70 2.29 -12.54
C PHE A 91 -5.20 1.97 -12.49
N ILE A 92 -4.82 0.70 -12.32
CA ILE A 92 -3.42 0.30 -12.44
C ILE A 92 -2.87 0.70 -13.81
N HIS A 93 -1.60 1.12 -13.84
CA HIS A 93 -1.00 1.63 -15.05
C HIS A 93 -0.96 0.57 -16.17
N ARG A 94 -1.16 1.01 -17.42
CA ARG A 94 -0.91 0.20 -18.61
C ARG A 94 -0.07 1.00 -19.60
N PRO A 95 1.01 0.43 -20.16
CA PRO A 95 1.92 1.18 -21.03
C PRO A 95 1.25 1.62 -22.34
N ASN A 96 0.27 0.86 -22.82
CA ASN A 96 -0.56 1.24 -23.96
C ASN A 96 -1.92 0.49 -23.89
N LYS A 97 -2.87 0.84 -24.77
CA LYS A 97 -4.22 0.26 -24.78
C LYS A 97 -4.29 -1.24 -25.12
N LYS A 98 -3.25 -1.78 -25.77
CA LYS A 98 -3.19 -3.20 -26.16
C LYS A 98 -2.51 -4.08 -25.11
N ALA A 99 -1.76 -3.48 -24.19
CA ALA A 99 -1.07 -4.20 -23.13
C ALA A 99 -2.07 -4.60 -22.02
N PRO A 100 -1.83 -5.75 -21.37
CA PRO A 100 -2.56 -6.11 -20.15
C PRO A 100 -2.46 -5.02 -19.08
N TYR A 101 -3.49 -4.91 -18.26
CA TYR A 101 -3.45 -4.05 -17.08
C TYR A 101 -2.30 -4.46 -16.15
N GLY A 102 -1.52 -3.46 -15.75
CA GLY A 102 -0.39 -3.64 -14.86
C GLY A 102 0.80 -4.38 -15.48
N ALA A 103 0.91 -4.47 -16.81
CA ALA A 103 1.96 -5.27 -17.47
C ALA A 103 3.39 -4.94 -17.00
N CYS A 104 3.68 -3.70 -16.63
CA CYS A 104 4.99 -3.30 -16.12
C CYS A 104 5.18 -3.58 -14.62
N GLN A 105 4.14 -4.01 -13.92
CA GLN A 105 4.11 -4.27 -12.48
C GLN A 105 3.91 -5.76 -12.14
N ARG A 106 4.03 -6.68 -13.10
CA ARG A 106 3.94 -8.14 -12.88
C ARG A 106 5.32 -8.72 -12.56
N ASN A 107 5.38 -9.78 -11.73
CA ASN A 107 6.59 -10.53 -11.38
C ASN A 107 7.87 -9.70 -11.09
N ARG A 108 7.73 -8.59 -10.36
CA ARG A 108 8.83 -7.64 -10.13
C ARG A 108 8.88 -7.20 -8.67
N PHE A 109 8.57 -8.12 -7.77
CA PHE A 109 8.51 -7.86 -6.33
C PHE A 109 9.74 -7.09 -5.83
N GLY A 110 9.49 -5.99 -5.13
CA GLY A 110 10.53 -5.14 -4.52
C GLY A 110 11.29 -4.24 -5.49
N GLN A 111 10.97 -4.26 -6.79
CA GLN A 111 11.46 -3.31 -7.78
C GLN A 111 10.55 -2.07 -7.84
N LEU A 112 11.04 -1.01 -8.50
CA LEU A 112 10.24 0.18 -8.77
C LEU A 112 9.67 0.16 -10.19
N TYR A 113 8.42 0.60 -10.31
CA TYR A 113 7.86 1.04 -11.58
C TYR A 113 7.85 2.57 -11.63
N VAL A 114 8.82 3.15 -12.33
CA VAL A 114 8.87 4.60 -12.57
C VAL A 114 7.98 4.93 -13.77
N HIS A 115 7.01 5.82 -13.57
CA HIS A 115 6.07 6.19 -14.63
C HIS A 115 6.78 6.93 -15.77
N PRO A 116 6.35 6.75 -17.03
CA PRO A 116 6.85 7.54 -18.15
C PRO A 116 6.81 9.05 -17.85
N GLY A 117 7.91 9.75 -18.13
CA GLY A 117 8.01 11.19 -17.83
C GLY A 117 8.27 11.52 -16.36
N TYR A 118 8.54 10.54 -15.50
CA TYR A 118 8.84 10.73 -14.08
C TYR A 118 7.70 11.44 -13.31
N SER A 119 6.45 11.05 -13.59
CA SER A 119 5.26 11.60 -12.92
C SER A 119 4.90 10.92 -11.59
N GLY A 120 5.50 9.75 -11.32
CA GLY A 120 5.20 8.91 -10.17
C GLY A 120 6.08 7.67 -10.13
N VAL A 121 6.05 6.99 -8.99
CA VAL A 121 6.84 5.78 -8.74
C VAL A 121 5.98 4.81 -7.94
N ASP A 122 5.87 3.58 -8.42
CA ASP A 122 5.21 2.51 -7.68
C ASP A 122 6.24 1.53 -7.12
N ILE A 123 5.98 1.02 -5.91
CA ILE A 123 6.64 -0.17 -5.37
C ILE A 123 5.89 -1.38 -5.91
N VAL A 124 6.56 -2.24 -6.68
CA VAL A 124 5.93 -3.43 -7.25
C VAL A 124 5.91 -4.56 -6.23
N LEU A 125 4.75 -5.18 -6.05
CA LEU A 125 4.49 -6.23 -5.05
C LEU A 125 4.05 -7.57 -5.67
N SER A 126 3.87 -7.64 -6.99
CA SER A 126 3.56 -8.90 -7.68
C SER A 126 4.70 -9.89 -7.55
N LEU A 127 4.36 -11.09 -7.08
CA LEU A 127 5.27 -12.21 -6.89
C LEU A 127 5.40 -13.08 -8.15
N GLU A 128 4.44 -12.96 -9.07
CA GLU A 128 4.37 -13.76 -10.30
C GLU A 128 3.65 -12.99 -11.42
N GLU A 129 3.54 -13.60 -12.59
CA GLU A 129 2.97 -12.99 -13.80
C GLU A 129 1.44 -13.00 -13.85
N THR A 130 0.77 -13.75 -12.97
CA THR A 130 -0.69 -14.00 -13.09
C THR A 130 -1.53 -12.80 -12.64
N TYR A 131 -0.98 -11.90 -11.83
CA TYR A 131 -1.63 -10.68 -11.35
C TYR A 131 -0.67 -9.49 -11.35
N ALA A 132 -1.22 -8.28 -11.25
CA ALA A 132 -0.43 -7.06 -11.07
C ALA A 132 -0.83 -6.37 -9.77
N TYR A 133 0.14 -6.12 -8.89
CA TYR A 133 -0.04 -5.43 -7.63
C TYR A 133 1.12 -4.47 -7.39
N SER A 134 0.80 -3.21 -7.12
CA SER A 134 1.78 -2.19 -6.75
C SER A 134 1.21 -1.13 -5.84
N CYS A 135 2.09 -0.45 -5.10
CA CYS A 135 1.76 0.70 -4.27
C CYS A 135 2.37 1.97 -4.87
N LEU A 136 1.54 2.89 -5.37
CA LEU A 136 2.00 4.21 -5.80
C LEU A 136 2.43 5.02 -4.58
N ILE A 137 3.64 5.56 -4.63
CA ILE A 137 4.17 6.44 -3.58
C ILE A 137 3.62 7.85 -3.78
N LYS A 138 2.72 8.29 -2.91
CA LYS A 138 2.17 9.65 -2.95
C LYS A 138 3.05 10.64 -2.23
N ASN A 139 3.61 10.22 -1.11
CA ASN A 139 4.45 11.05 -0.26
C ASN A 139 5.60 10.24 0.35
N SER A 140 6.74 10.88 0.58
CA SER A 140 7.91 10.26 1.20
C SER A 140 8.77 11.25 1.97
N ARG A 141 9.60 10.73 2.87
CA ARG A 141 10.79 11.41 3.38
C ARG A 141 12.01 10.85 2.65
N ILE A 142 12.95 11.71 2.26
CA ILE A 142 14.18 11.30 1.56
C ILE A 142 15.40 11.69 2.38
N SER A 143 16.29 10.73 2.58
CA SER A 143 17.56 10.89 3.28
C SER A 143 18.72 10.46 2.39
N VAL A 144 19.86 11.17 2.49
CA VAL A 144 21.12 10.86 1.80
C VAL A 144 22.24 10.81 2.83
N GLY A 145 22.98 9.71 2.87
CA GLY A 145 24.04 9.51 3.88
C GLY A 145 23.53 9.67 5.32
N GLY A 146 22.30 9.23 5.58
CA GLY A 146 21.64 9.33 6.89
C GLY A 146 21.07 10.70 7.25
N LYS A 147 21.20 11.72 6.39
CA LYS A 147 20.64 13.06 6.63
C LYS A 147 19.37 13.26 5.81
N VAL A 148 18.30 13.73 6.46
CA VAL A 148 17.06 14.10 5.77
C VAL A 148 17.32 15.30 4.86
N VAL A 149 17.13 15.13 3.56
CA VAL A 149 17.26 16.20 2.55
C VAL A 149 15.91 16.69 2.05
N GLU A 150 14.90 15.84 2.08
CA GLU A 150 13.51 16.20 1.76
C GLU A 150 12.60 15.61 2.83
N PRO A 151 12.12 16.40 3.81
CA PRO A 151 11.24 15.89 4.86
C PRO A 151 9.90 15.41 4.28
N PHE A 152 9.41 16.09 3.24
CA PHE A 152 8.13 15.79 2.59
C PHE A 152 8.20 15.95 1.06
N ALA A 153 8.50 14.87 0.37
CA ALA A 153 8.46 14.77 -1.09
C ALA A 153 7.08 14.27 -1.56
N LYS A 154 6.47 14.94 -2.53
CA LYS A 154 5.28 14.44 -3.26
C LYS A 154 5.71 13.43 -4.34
N GLN A 155 4.78 12.65 -4.89
CA GLN A 155 5.05 11.61 -5.92
C GLN A 155 6.00 12.06 -7.05
N TYR A 156 5.81 13.27 -7.59
CA TYR A 156 6.65 13.79 -8.68
C TYR A 156 8.06 14.11 -8.16
N GLY A 157 8.17 14.61 -6.93
CA GLY A 157 9.44 14.92 -6.28
C GLY A 157 10.28 13.65 -6.09
N VAL A 158 9.66 12.55 -5.68
CA VAL A 158 10.34 11.24 -5.57
C VAL A 158 10.86 10.77 -6.93
N ALA A 159 10.02 10.83 -7.98
CA ALA A 159 10.42 10.44 -9.33
C ALA A 159 11.57 11.32 -9.88
N ILE A 160 11.48 12.64 -9.72
CA ILE A 160 12.53 13.57 -10.14
C ILE A 160 13.81 13.37 -9.33
N PHE A 161 13.72 13.05 -8.05
CA PHE A 161 14.88 12.72 -7.22
C PHE A 161 15.59 11.48 -7.76
N LEU A 162 14.85 10.39 -8.03
CA LEU A 162 15.37 9.17 -8.65
C LEU A 162 16.06 9.45 -10.00
N LYS A 163 15.45 10.30 -10.85
CA LYS A 163 16.06 10.74 -12.11
C LYS A 163 17.43 11.41 -11.89
N LYS A 164 17.50 12.35 -10.94
CA LYS A 164 18.72 13.13 -10.65
C LYS A 164 19.89 12.27 -10.18
N ILE A 165 19.60 11.19 -9.46
CA ILE A 165 20.62 10.25 -8.95
C ILE A 165 21.01 9.15 -9.96
N GLY A 166 20.42 9.21 -11.16
CA GLY A 166 20.69 8.31 -12.27
C GLY A 166 19.83 7.04 -12.34
N PHE A 167 18.80 6.91 -11.50
CA PHE A 167 17.86 5.77 -11.58
C PHE A 167 16.94 5.93 -12.80
N GLN A 168 16.97 4.96 -13.71
CA GLN A 168 16.29 5.03 -14.99
C GLN A 168 14.93 4.33 -14.98
N ILE A 169 14.08 4.72 -15.92
CA ILE A 169 12.86 3.97 -16.22
C ILE A 169 13.26 2.61 -16.77
N GLY A 170 12.73 1.54 -16.18
CA GLY A 170 13.02 0.17 -16.57
C GLY A 170 14.12 -0.51 -15.75
N ASP A 171 14.76 0.21 -14.82
CA ASP A 171 15.69 -0.40 -13.87
C ASP A 171 14.99 -1.55 -13.12
N ASN A 172 15.67 -2.69 -13.07
CA ASN A 172 15.14 -3.95 -12.52
C ASN A 172 15.72 -4.30 -11.15
N GLN A 173 16.49 -3.40 -10.54
CA GLN A 173 17.05 -3.62 -9.22
C GLN A 173 15.95 -3.72 -8.14
N VAL A 174 16.09 -4.72 -7.27
CA VAL A 174 15.25 -4.87 -6.07
C VAL A 174 15.76 -3.92 -5.00
N VAL A 175 14.96 -2.88 -4.71
CA VAL A 175 15.33 -1.76 -3.84
C VAL A 175 14.47 -1.65 -2.60
N LEU A 176 13.36 -2.39 -2.54
CA LEU A 176 12.62 -2.52 -1.30
C LEU A 176 13.53 -3.23 -0.28
N LYS A 177 13.72 -2.62 0.89
CA LYS A 177 14.51 -3.17 1.99
C LYS A 177 13.70 -3.10 3.27
N LYS A 178 13.75 -4.17 4.06
CA LYS A 178 13.18 -4.17 5.40
C LYS A 178 14.01 -3.24 6.28
N ARG A 179 13.33 -2.50 7.15
CA ARG A 179 13.97 -1.75 8.21
C ARG A 179 14.55 -2.73 9.23
N GLU A 180 15.72 -2.41 9.74
CA GLU A 180 16.25 -3.05 10.94
C GLU A 180 15.31 -2.80 12.13
N TYR A 181 14.85 -1.55 12.26
CA TYR A 181 13.92 -1.11 13.29
C TYR A 181 12.59 -0.66 12.65
N PRO A 182 11.53 -1.47 12.74
CA PRO A 182 10.20 -1.06 12.33
C PRO A 182 9.72 0.20 13.04
N ARG A 183 8.87 0.96 12.38
CA ARG A 183 8.19 2.12 12.93
C ARG A 183 7.01 1.70 13.79
N GLU A 184 6.78 2.43 14.87
CA GLU A 184 5.62 2.27 15.76
C GLU A 184 4.51 3.27 15.44
N ASP A 185 4.65 4.07 14.38
CA ASP A 185 3.65 5.07 14.01
C ASP A 185 2.31 4.43 13.64
N ILE A 186 1.25 5.16 13.95
CA ILE A 186 -0.11 4.79 13.57
C ILE A 186 -0.28 4.98 12.06
N VAL A 187 -0.82 3.94 11.41
CA VAL A 187 -1.17 3.97 10.00
C VAL A 187 -2.66 4.26 9.86
N PHE A 188 -2.99 5.34 9.16
CA PHE A 188 -4.37 5.69 8.82
C PHE A 188 -4.70 5.23 7.41
N ASN A 189 -5.90 4.69 7.22
CA ASN A 189 -6.41 4.31 5.91
C ASN A 189 -7.27 5.44 5.34
N THR A 190 -7.13 5.69 4.04
CA THR A 190 -7.81 6.74 3.30
C THR A 190 -8.21 6.25 1.91
N VAL A 191 -9.02 7.03 1.23
CA VAL A 191 -9.33 6.79 -0.19
C VAL A 191 -8.19 7.30 -1.07
N ARG A 192 -8.09 6.74 -2.27
CA ARG A 192 -7.09 7.18 -3.26
C ARG A 192 -7.47 8.54 -3.82
N LYS A 193 -6.48 9.39 -4.06
CA LYS A 193 -6.71 10.78 -4.46
C LYS A 193 -6.76 10.93 -5.98
N GLY A 194 -7.82 11.57 -6.47
CA GLY A 194 -7.93 12.03 -7.85
C GLY A 194 -8.55 11.01 -8.81
N LEU A 195 -9.11 9.92 -8.30
CA LEU A 195 -9.74 8.90 -9.16
C LEU A 195 -11.12 9.32 -9.65
N LEU A 196 -11.85 10.13 -8.87
CA LEU A 196 -13.19 10.61 -9.24
C LEU A 196 -13.17 11.46 -10.52
N SER A 197 -12.09 12.20 -10.78
CA SER A 197 -11.95 13.07 -11.95
C SER A 197 -11.51 12.36 -13.24
N ILE A 198 -11.11 11.08 -13.14
CA ILE A 198 -10.70 10.29 -14.32
C ILE A 198 -11.89 10.10 -15.25
N LYS A 199 -11.74 10.35 -16.55
CA LYS A 199 -12.84 10.15 -17.50
C LYS A 199 -13.18 8.67 -17.65
N GLU A 200 -14.43 8.37 -17.97
CA GLU A 200 -14.80 6.99 -18.35
C GLU A 200 -14.03 6.52 -19.59
N ARG A 201 -13.81 5.21 -19.64
CA ARG A 201 -13.17 4.54 -20.77
C ARG A 201 -14.10 3.43 -21.26
N PRO A 202 -14.06 3.06 -22.55
CA PRO A 202 -14.90 1.98 -23.09
C PRO A 202 -14.74 0.64 -22.35
N ASP A 203 -13.57 0.41 -21.75
CA ASP A 203 -13.20 -0.80 -21.01
C ASP A 203 -13.27 -0.64 -19.49
N PHE A 204 -13.65 0.55 -19.00
CA PHE A 204 -13.74 0.87 -17.57
C PHE A 204 -14.71 2.03 -17.35
N SER A 205 -15.99 1.67 -17.27
CA SER A 205 -17.12 2.57 -17.08
C SER A 205 -17.05 3.34 -15.76
N LYS A 206 -17.84 4.41 -15.61
CA LYS A 206 -17.93 5.10 -14.32
C LYS A 206 -18.48 4.24 -13.18
N ALA A 207 -19.40 3.33 -13.49
CA ALA A 207 -19.92 2.39 -12.51
C ALA A 207 -18.82 1.49 -11.95
N GLU A 208 -18.00 0.89 -12.83
CA GLU A 208 -16.84 0.08 -12.42
C GLU A 208 -15.80 0.91 -11.66
N GLN A 209 -15.47 2.13 -12.14
CA GLN A 209 -14.55 3.03 -11.44
C GLN A 209 -15.01 3.33 -10.00
N ASN A 210 -16.32 3.59 -9.83
CA ASN A 210 -16.88 3.93 -8.54
C ASN A 210 -16.83 2.78 -7.53
N GLN A 211 -16.72 1.53 -7.98
CA GLN A 211 -16.46 0.39 -7.09
C GLN A 211 -15.12 0.53 -6.36
N PHE A 212 -14.15 1.27 -6.91
CA PHE A 212 -12.82 1.43 -6.32
C PHE A 212 -12.51 2.85 -5.80
N ASN A 213 -13.30 3.86 -6.17
CA ASN A 213 -13.01 5.26 -5.82
C ASN A 213 -13.15 5.54 -4.31
N ALA A 214 -14.14 4.92 -3.66
CA ALA A 214 -14.43 5.15 -2.24
C ALA A 214 -13.77 4.11 -1.30
N ARG A 215 -13.03 3.14 -1.85
CA ARG A 215 -12.39 2.09 -1.05
C ARG A 215 -11.22 2.66 -0.25
N PRO A 216 -11.13 2.39 1.07
CA PRO A 216 -10.04 2.86 1.93
C PRO A 216 -8.75 2.04 1.74
N ILE A 217 -8.23 2.00 0.50
CA ILE A 217 -7.05 1.21 0.09
C ILE A 217 -5.82 2.07 -0.21
N ALA A 218 -5.84 3.33 0.22
CA ALA A 218 -4.65 4.13 0.43
C ALA A 218 -4.34 4.18 1.93
N SER A 219 -3.08 4.39 2.28
CA SER A 219 -2.68 4.51 3.69
C SER A 219 -1.60 5.56 3.87
N LEU A 220 -1.54 6.18 5.04
CA LEU A 220 -0.54 7.18 5.39
C LEU A 220 -0.08 7.04 6.84
N ILE A 221 1.16 7.50 7.09
CA ILE A 221 1.70 7.76 8.42
C ILE A 221 1.80 9.28 8.60
N GLU A 222 1.28 9.76 9.73
CA GLU A 222 1.49 11.13 10.17
C GLU A 222 2.76 11.19 11.04
N LEU A 223 3.74 11.98 10.64
CA LEU A 223 4.95 12.20 11.44
C LEU A 223 4.72 13.36 12.41
N LYS A 224 5.40 13.37 13.57
CA LYS A 224 5.33 14.48 14.52
C LYS A 224 5.77 15.81 13.90
N GLU A 225 6.73 15.76 12.98
CA GLU A 225 7.22 16.90 12.20
C GLU A 225 6.31 17.29 11.03
N HIS A 226 5.30 16.48 10.71
CA HIS A 226 4.33 16.76 9.66
C HIS A 226 2.98 17.14 10.26
N THR A 227 2.14 17.73 9.42
CA THR A 227 0.72 17.90 9.77
C THR A 227 -0.12 17.37 8.62
N SER A 228 -1.31 16.86 8.94
CA SER A 228 -2.30 16.41 7.96
C SER A 228 -2.53 17.41 6.82
N SER A 229 -2.33 18.71 7.06
CA SER A 229 -2.43 19.77 6.04
C SER A 229 -1.42 19.65 4.89
N GLN A 230 -0.31 18.95 5.09
CA GLN A 230 0.68 18.68 4.05
C GLN A 230 0.19 17.60 3.06
N PHE A 231 -0.73 16.75 3.51
CA PHE A 231 -1.35 15.76 2.65
C PHE A 231 -2.52 16.37 1.89
N ASN A 232 -2.57 16.09 0.59
CA ASN A 232 -3.74 16.43 -0.20
C ASN A 232 -4.74 15.28 -0.17
N PHE A 233 -5.90 15.49 0.43
CA PHE A 233 -6.98 14.49 0.46
C PHE A 233 -7.94 14.62 -0.72
N GLU A 234 -8.74 13.58 -0.94
CA GLU A 234 -9.91 13.66 -1.82
C GLU A 234 -11.02 14.45 -1.10
N THR A 235 -11.82 15.19 -1.86
CA THR A 235 -12.90 16.00 -1.28
C THR A 235 -13.86 15.11 -0.47
N GLY A 236 -14.08 15.47 0.80
CA GLY A 236 -14.93 14.70 1.72
C GLY A 236 -14.18 13.65 2.57
N TYR A 237 -12.89 13.42 2.33
CA TYR A 237 -12.09 12.38 3.00
C TYR A 237 -10.85 12.94 3.72
N GLY A 238 -11.03 14.06 4.45
CA GLY A 238 -9.96 14.77 5.16
C GLY A 238 -9.56 14.16 6.51
N GLY A 239 -8.80 14.93 7.31
CA GLY A 239 -8.26 14.52 8.61
C GLY A 239 -9.29 13.92 9.59
N ASP A 240 -10.45 14.56 9.73
CA ASP A 240 -11.50 14.04 10.60
C ASP A 240 -12.00 12.67 10.12
N TRP A 241 -12.20 12.50 8.82
CA TRP A 241 -12.69 11.25 8.25
C TRP A 241 -11.71 10.09 8.49
N ILE A 242 -10.41 10.30 8.30
CA ILE A 242 -9.40 9.25 8.47
C ILE A 242 -9.31 8.81 9.94
N VAL A 243 -9.44 9.75 10.89
CA VAL A 243 -9.44 9.45 12.32
C VAL A 243 -10.66 8.63 12.67
N ILE A 244 -11.83 8.98 12.13
CA ILE A 244 -13.06 8.20 12.36
C ILE A 244 -12.93 6.77 11.84
N GLN A 245 -12.35 6.53 10.66
CA GLN A 245 -12.13 5.16 10.19
C GLN A 245 -11.21 4.37 11.13
N TYR A 246 -10.16 5.01 11.64
CA TYR A 246 -9.29 4.38 12.65
C TYR A 246 -10.08 4.04 13.93
N LEU A 247 -10.90 4.96 14.42
CA LEU A 247 -11.71 4.75 15.62
C LEU A 247 -12.78 3.66 15.44
N LYS A 248 -13.32 3.46 14.23
CA LYS A 248 -14.21 2.33 13.93
C LYS A 248 -13.50 1.00 14.16
N LYS A 249 -12.30 0.84 13.61
CA LYS A 249 -11.48 -0.35 13.82
C LYS A 249 -11.14 -0.55 15.31
N ALA A 250 -10.76 0.51 16.01
CA ALA A 250 -10.50 0.44 17.45
C ALA A 250 -11.74 0.01 18.26
N LYS A 251 -12.95 0.44 17.85
CA LYS A 251 -14.22 0.03 18.45
C LYS A 251 -14.58 -1.42 18.13
N GLU A 252 -14.27 -1.91 16.93
CA GLU A 252 -14.43 -3.31 16.55
C GLU A 252 -13.50 -4.22 17.37
N GLU A 253 -12.24 -3.82 17.55
CA GLU A 253 -11.23 -4.55 18.33
C GLU A 253 -11.49 -4.49 19.84
N ASN A 254 -12.11 -3.39 20.32
CA ASN A 254 -12.52 -3.23 21.71
C ASN A 254 -13.98 -2.75 21.81
N PRO A 255 -14.96 -3.67 21.76
CA PRO A 255 -16.38 -3.32 21.76
C PRO A 255 -16.84 -2.52 23.00
N ASN A 256 -16.09 -2.58 24.10
CA ASN A 256 -16.44 -1.89 25.35
C ASN A 256 -15.91 -0.45 25.43
N ILE A 257 -15.11 0.02 24.46
CA ILE A 257 -14.64 1.40 24.47
C ILE A 257 -15.81 2.38 24.35
N THR A 258 -15.89 3.33 25.27
CA THR A 258 -16.98 4.33 25.32
C THR A 258 -16.74 5.46 24.32
N THR A 259 -17.80 6.17 23.93
CA THR A 259 -17.70 7.35 23.06
C THR A 259 -16.80 8.45 23.66
N ASN A 260 -16.79 8.59 24.99
CA ASN A 260 -15.88 9.50 25.70
C ASN A 260 -14.41 9.10 25.54
N GLN A 261 -14.10 7.81 25.66
CA GLN A 261 -12.74 7.29 25.44
C GLN A 261 -12.33 7.43 23.97
N LEU A 262 -13.23 7.16 23.02
CA LEU A 262 -12.98 7.41 21.59
C LEU A 262 -12.69 8.89 21.32
N ASN A 263 -13.37 9.82 21.98
CA ASN A 263 -13.10 11.24 21.84
C ASN A 263 -11.76 11.67 22.44
N GLN A 264 -11.34 11.04 23.55
CA GLN A 264 -10.02 11.26 24.09
C GLN A 264 -8.95 10.82 23.08
N LEU A 265 -9.07 9.60 22.55
CA LEU A 265 -8.17 9.09 21.52
C LEU A 265 -8.18 9.97 20.26
N ARG A 266 -9.36 10.43 19.81
CA ARG A 266 -9.49 11.38 18.69
C ARG A 266 -8.67 12.66 18.93
N LYS A 267 -8.71 13.23 20.14
CA LYS A 267 -7.95 14.44 20.50
C LYS A 267 -6.44 14.19 20.50
N GLU A 268 -6.02 13.02 20.93
CA GLU A 268 -4.61 12.61 20.92
C GLU A 268 -4.11 12.44 19.48
N LEU A 269 -4.90 11.80 18.61
CA LEU A 269 -4.54 11.53 17.22
C LEU A 269 -4.64 12.77 16.32
N TYR A 270 -5.66 13.59 16.54
CA TYR A 270 -5.92 14.77 15.72
C TYR A 270 -6.48 15.93 16.55
N PRO A 271 -5.60 16.65 17.26
CA PRO A 271 -6.00 17.69 18.24
C PRO A 271 -6.89 18.78 17.64
N ASN A 272 -6.61 19.18 16.40
CA ASN A 272 -7.35 20.23 15.69
C ASN A 272 -8.62 19.70 14.99
N GLY A 273 -8.89 18.40 15.07
CA GLY A 273 -10.04 17.77 14.42
C GLY A 273 -11.36 18.12 15.07
N SER A 274 -12.42 18.17 14.26
CA SER A 274 -13.78 18.38 14.73
C SER A 274 -14.33 17.11 15.40
N LYS A 275 -15.10 17.30 16.47
CA LYS A 275 -15.85 16.19 17.10
C LYS A 275 -17.14 15.82 16.34
N ASN A 276 -17.58 16.64 15.38
CA ASN A 276 -18.89 16.49 14.74
C ASN A 276 -19.05 15.13 14.03
N LEU A 277 -18.00 14.70 13.32
CA LEU A 277 -18.04 13.41 12.62
C LEU A 277 -18.02 12.23 13.61
N LEU A 278 -17.32 12.38 14.74
CA LEU A 278 -17.34 11.41 15.83
C LEU A 278 -18.75 11.29 16.42
N GLU A 279 -19.37 12.42 16.77
CA GLU A 279 -20.71 12.42 17.36
C GLU A 279 -21.78 11.86 16.41
N LYS A 280 -21.62 12.11 15.11
CA LYS A 280 -22.48 11.54 14.07
C LYS A 280 -22.37 10.01 14.01
N GLU A 281 -21.16 9.48 14.18
CA GLU A 281 -20.89 8.04 14.03
C GLU A 281 -21.14 7.25 15.31
N PHE A 282 -20.72 7.76 16.46
CA PHE A 282 -20.69 7.02 17.74
C PHE A 282 -21.64 7.61 18.80
N GLY A 283 -22.47 8.58 18.44
CA GLY A 283 -23.39 9.26 19.35
C GLY A 283 -22.77 10.46 20.07
N LYS A 284 -23.63 11.25 20.72
CA LYS A 284 -23.23 12.48 21.42
C LYS A 284 -22.33 12.18 22.63
N ILE A 285 -21.43 13.12 22.88
CA ILE A 285 -20.53 13.19 24.05
C ILE A 285 -21.01 14.29 24.99
#